data_AF-A0AAP2E355-F1
#
_entry.id   AF-A0AAP2E355-F1
#
_cell.length_a   1.000
_cell.length_b   1.000
_cell.length_c   1.000
_cell.angle_alpha   90.00
_cell.angle_beta   90.00
_cell.angle_gamma   90.00
#
_symmetry.space_group_name_H-M   'P 1'
#
loop_
_entity.id
_entity.type
_entity.pdbx_description
1 polymer ?
#
loop_
_entity_poly.entity_id
_entity_poly.type
_entity_poly.pdbx_seq_one_letter_code
_entity_poly.pdbx_strand_id
1 'polypeptide(L)'
;MASPKNVKKILWSRTYHEDVGEKDSDGSYNYAYCYYIYLFSLPDRRTLRVRRYTDTPGQCSLFMDLKELTRMQDTETLDHVHAIINFLIANEGVKNVDYFSNGYKSIDLTKIKQDLKAFTFEEGLRENNTGL
;
A
#
# COMPACT_ATOMS: atom_id res chain seq x y z
N MET A 1 -14.85 23.92 24.01
CA MET A 1 -15.15 22.87 23.01
C MET A 1 -13.87 22.62 22.23
N ALA A 2 -13.29 21.42 22.31
CA ALA A 2 -12.15 21.07 21.47
C ALA A 2 -12.64 20.98 20.02
N SER A 3 -11.98 21.68 19.08
CA SER A 3 -12.22 21.46 17.65
C SER A 3 -12.15 19.96 17.37
N PRO A 4 -13.05 19.40 16.54
CA PRO A 4 -12.89 18.02 16.10
C PRO A 4 -11.49 17.87 15.50
N LYS A 5 -10.73 16.88 15.98
CA LYS A 5 -9.44 16.52 15.36
C LYS A 5 -9.70 16.39 13.86
N ASN A 6 -8.98 17.15 13.05
CA ASN A 6 -9.08 17.04 11.59
C ASN A 6 -8.73 15.60 11.19
N VAL A 7 -9.75 14.79 10.96
CA VAL A 7 -9.58 13.41 10.50
C VAL A 7 -9.14 13.47 9.05
N LYS A 8 -7.94 12.93 8.79
CA LYS A 8 -7.33 12.86 7.47
C LYS A 8 -7.96 11.70 6.68
N LYS A 9 -8.44 11.99 5.48
CA LYS A 9 -9.04 10.99 4.58
C LYS A 9 -7.99 10.41 3.64
N ILE A 10 -7.90 9.09 3.57
CA ILE A 10 -7.12 8.34 2.58
C ILE A 10 -8.13 7.67 1.63
N LEU A 11 -8.00 7.94 0.34
CA LEU A 11 -8.75 7.20 -0.67
C LEU A 11 -7.96 5.95 -1.06
N TRP A 12 -8.64 4.84 -1.32
CA TRP A 12 -7.97 3.62 -1.74
C TRP A 12 -8.70 2.87 -2.85
N SER A 13 -7.97 2.16 -3.69
CA SER A 13 -8.54 1.22 -4.65
C SER A 13 -7.71 -0.04 -4.74
N ARG A 14 -8.31 -1.10 -5.30
CA ARG A 14 -7.64 -2.37 -5.56
C ARG A 14 -7.96 -2.89 -6.96
N THR A 15 -6.93 -3.31 -7.67
CA THR A 15 -7.06 -3.94 -8.99
C THR A 15 -6.35 -5.30 -9.00
N TYR A 16 -6.99 -6.31 -9.61
CA TYR A 16 -6.40 -7.63 -9.82
C TYR A 16 -5.57 -7.65 -11.10
N HIS A 17 -4.44 -8.36 -11.07
CA HIS A 17 -3.53 -8.53 -12.18
C HIS A 17 -3.05 -9.98 -12.28
N GLU A 18 -2.91 -10.43 -13.52
CA GLU A 18 -2.24 -11.67 -13.90
C GLU A 18 -1.03 -11.30 -14.76
N ASP A 19 0.14 -11.78 -14.37
CA ASP A 19 1.39 -11.63 -15.11
C ASP A 19 1.93 -13.03 -15.39
N VAL A 20 1.71 -13.47 -16.63
CA VAL A 20 2.12 -14.79 -17.11
C VAL A 20 3.24 -14.60 -18.11
N GLY A 21 4.26 -15.44 -18.01
CA GLY A 21 5.38 -15.40 -18.93
C GLY A 21 5.08 -16.11 -20.25
N GLU A 22 6.13 -16.52 -20.95
CA GLU A 22 5.98 -17.26 -22.20
C GLU A 22 5.49 -18.68 -21.93
N LYS A 23 4.72 -19.22 -22.88
CA LYS A 23 4.33 -20.63 -22.86
C LYS A 23 5.45 -21.49 -23.43
N ASP A 24 5.83 -22.50 -22.68
CA ASP A 24 6.69 -23.58 -23.14
C ASP A 24 5.94 -24.47 -24.15
N SER A 25 6.68 -25.32 -24.85
CA SER A 25 6.16 -26.20 -25.92
C SER A 25 5.10 -27.21 -25.44
N ASP A 26 4.98 -27.44 -24.14
CA ASP A 26 3.98 -28.29 -23.50
C ASP A 26 2.72 -27.52 -23.04
N GLY A 27 2.71 -26.19 -23.23
CA GLY A 27 1.62 -25.30 -22.81
C GLY A 27 1.73 -24.76 -21.38
N SER A 28 2.79 -25.13 -20.64
CA SER A 28 3.09 -24.59 -19.30
C SER A 28 3.64 -23.17 -19.39
N TYR A 29 3.40 -22.34 -18.38
CA TYR A 29 4.00 -20.99 -18.29
C TYR A 29 5.28 -21.02 -17.46
N ASN A 30 6.34 -20.36 -17.92
CA ASN A 30 7.61 -20.26 -17.16
C ASN A 30 7.47 -19.47 -15.84
N TYR A 31 6.44 -18.62 -15.74
CA TYR A 31 5.91 -18.07 -14.50
C TYR A 31 4.44 -17.66 -14.67
N ALA A 32 3.67 -17.70 -13.58
CA ALA A 32 2.31 -17.19 -13.53
C ALA A 32 2.05 -16.53 -12.17
N TYR A 33 2.14 -15.20 -12.14
CA TYR A 33 1.90 -14.42 -10.93
C TYR A 33 0.51 -13.81 -10.95
N CYS A 34 -0.25 -14.08 -9.90
CA CYS A 34 -1.52 -13.44 -9.64
C CYS A 34 -1.35 -12.50 -8.44
N TYR A 35 -1.74 -11.24 -8.59
CA TYR A 35 -1.58 -10.27 -7.50
C TYR A 35 -2.61 -9.14 -7.56
N TYR A 36 -2.84 -8.54 -6.40
CA TYR A 36 -3.57 -7.29 -6.28
C TYR A 36 -2.60 -6.12 -6.19
N ILE A 37 -2.94 -5.02 -6.86
CA ILE A 37 -2.33 -3.71 -6.65
C ILE A 37 -3.33 -2.84 -5.88
N TYR A 38 -2.91 -2.39 -4.70
CA TYR A 38 -3.60 -1.36 -3.94
C TYR A 38 -2.96 -0.01 -4.22
N LEU A 39 -3.78 1.01 -4.41
CA LEU A 39 -3.36 2.40 -4.51
C LEU A 39 -4.00 3.19 -3.39
N PHE A 40 -3.21 3.93 -2.62
CA PHE A 40 -3.67 4.78 -1.53
C PHE A 40 -3.35 6.23 -1.84
N SER A 41 -4.36 7.06 -2.12
CA SER A 41 -4.21 8.51 -2.29
C SER A 41 -4.25 9.20 -0.92
N LEU A 42 -3.12 9.78 -0.53
CA LEU A 42 -2.91 10.46 0.73
C LEU A 42 -3.54 11.87 0.73
N PRO A 43 -3.81 12.47 1.91
CA PRO A 43 -4.35 13.83 2.02
C PRO A 43 -3.51 14.90 1.30
N ASP A 44 -2.20 14.70 1.28
CA ASP A 44 -1.19 15.58 0.66
C ASP A 44 -0.99 15.34 -0.84
N ARG A 45 -1.91 14.60 -1.48
CA ARG A 45 -1.93 14.26 -2.91
C ARG A 45 -0.88 13.26 -3.37
N ARG A 46 -0.07 12.69 -2.47
CA ARG A 46 0.79 11.56 -2.82
C ARG A 46 -0.01 10.28 -2.98
N THR A 47 0.57 9.30 -3.68
CA THR A 47 -0.02 7.98 -3.84
C THR A 47 0.98 6.93 -3.44
N LEU A 48 0.61 6.09 -2.47
CA LEU A 48 1.40 4.91 -2.09
C LEU A 48 0.82 3.67 -2.75
N ARG A 49 1.71 2.83 -3.31
CA ARG A 49 1.33 1.61 -4.02
C ARG A 49 1.73 0.38 -3.19
N VAL A 50 0.83 -0.57 -3.05
CA VAL A 50 1.11 -1.86 -2.41
C VAL A 50 0.77 -3.00 -3.38
N ARG A 51 1.65 -4.00 -3.47
CA ARG A 51 1.38 -5.25 -4.17
C ARG A 51 1.18 -6.37 -3.17
N ARG A 52 0.20 -7.23 -3.41
CA ARG A 52 -0.03 -8.45 -2.63
C ARG A 52 -0.28 -9.61 -3.58
N TYR A 53 0.57 -10.62 -3.55
CA TYR A 53 0.38 -11.81 -4.36
C TYR A 53 -0.69 -12.71 -3.76
N THR A 54 -1.44 -13.41 -4.62
CA THR A 54 -2.55 -14.27 -4.18
C THR A 54 -2.07 -15.59 -3.59
N ASP A 55 -0.86 -16.04 -3.94
CA ASP A 55 -0.22 -17.24 -3.41
C ASP A 55 0.36 -17.04 -2.00
N THR A 56 0.68 -15.80 -1.65
CA THR A 56 1.23 -15.38 -0.35
C THR A 56 0.35 -14.30 0.30
N PRO A 57 -0.93 -14.59 0.58
CA PRO A 57 -1.91 -13.61 1.03
C PRO A 57 -1.57 -12.94 2.38
N GLY A 58 -0.67 -13.52 3.17
CA GLY A 58 -0.18 -12.90 4.40
C GLY A 58 0.92 -11.85 4.20
N GLN A 59 1.37 -11.62 2.96
CA GLN A 59 2.53 -10.79 2.64
C GLN A 59 2.16 -9.71 1.63
N CYS A 60 2.70 -8.50 1.79
CA CYS A 60 2.59 -7.47 0.77
C CYS A 60 3.86 -6.62 0.69
N SER A 61 4.08 -5.98 -0.46
CA SER A 61 5.20 -5.09 -0.69
C SER A 61 4.72 -3.67 -0.95
N LEU A 62 5.17 -2.72 -0.13
CA LEU A 62 5.01 -1.30 -0.30
C LEU A 62 6.07 -0.78 -1.29
N PHE A 63 5.60 -0.15 -2.36
CA PHE A 63 6.45 0.48 -3.38
C PHE A 63 6.53 1.96 -3.07
N MET A 64 7.73 2.40 -2.69
CA MET A 64 8.05 3.80 -2.46
C MET A 64 9.14 4.23 -3.43
N ASP A 65 9.01 5.42 -4.02
CA ASP A 65 10.10 6.03 -4.77
C ASP A 65 11.22 6.55 -3.83
N LEU A 66 12.35 7.00 -4.40
CA LEU A 66 13.47 7.50 -3.59
C LEU A 66 13.10 8.73 -2.75
N LYS A 67 12.19 9.58 -3.23
CA LYS A 67 11.73 10.78 -2.51
C LYS A 67 10.87 10.38 -1.32
N GLU A 68 10.00 9.38 -1.49
CA GLU A 68 9.17 8.82 -0.44
C GLU A 68 10.00 8.11 0.61
N LEU A 69 10.99 7.32 0.20
CA LEU A 69 11.95 6.68 1.11
C LEU A 69 12.69 7.70 1.97
N THR A 70 13.17 8.79 1.38
CA THR A 70 13.86 9.86 2.12
C THR A 70 12.93 10.52 3.15
N ARG A 71 11.64 10.60 2.84
CA ARG A 71 10.60 11.14 3.73
C ARG A 71 10.12 10.17 4.80
N MET A 72 10.57 8.91 4.83
CA MET A 72 10.26 8.02 5.96
C MET A 72 10.85 8.51 7.30
N GLN A 73 11.75 9.49 7.26
CA GLN A 73 12.23 10.21 8.44
C GLN A 73 11.26 11.32 8.90
N ASP A 74 10.34 11.75 8.05
CA ASP A 74 9.28 12.69 8.38
C ASP A 74 8.13 11.96 9.09
N THR A 75 7.71 12.53 10.23
CA THR A 75 6.69 11.95 11.10
C THR A 75 5.34 11.86 10.39
N GLU A 76 4.99 12.82 9.53
CA GLU A 76 3.71 12.81 8.83
C GLU A 76 3.65 11.66 7.82
N THR A 77 4.71 11.45 7.04
CA THR A 77 4.82 10.32 6.12
C THR A 77 4.77 8.98 6.86
N LEU A 78 5.47 8.87 7.99
CA LEU A 78 5.45 7.65 8.81
C LEU A 78 4.04 7.35 9.35
N ASP A 79 3.29 8.36 9.78
CA ASP A 79 1.92 8.18 10.25
C ASP A 79 0.98 7.71 9.11
N HIS A 80 1.15 8.21 7.88
CA HIS A 80 0.42 7.71 6.71
C HIS A 80 0.74 6.23 6.42
N VAL A 81 2.02 5.86 6.47
CA VAL A 81 2.45 4.47 6.26
C VAL A 81 1.89 3.55 7.35
N HIS A 82 1.95 3.96 8.62
CA HIS A 82 1.33 3.20 9.71
C HIS A 82 -0.18 3.03 9.53
N ALA A 83 -0.88 4.08 9.07
CA ALA A 83 -2.31 4.00 8.79
C ALA A 83 -2.62 2.95 7.72
N ILE A 84 -1.87 2.96 6.61
CA ILE A 84 -2.04 2.00 5.51
C ILE A 84 -1.73 0.57 5.98
N ILE A 85 -0.68 0.37 6.76
CA ILE A 85 -0.32 -0.95 7.29
C ILE A 85 -1.44 -1.49 8.19
N ASN A 86 -1.97 -0.67 9.10
CA ASN A 86 -3.10 -1.08 9.94
C ASN A 86 -4.34 -1.40 9.12
N PHE A 87 -4.63 -0.61 8.06
CA PHE A 87 -5.71 -0.91 7.13
C PHE A 87 -5.52 -2.29 6.48
N LEU A 88 -4.32 -2.61 6.01
CA LEU A 88 -4.01 -3.91 5.38
C LEU A 88 -4.07 -5.07 6.37
N ILE A 89 -3.60 -4.89 7.60
CA ILE A 89 -3.71 -5.92 8.65
C ILE A 89 -5.18 -6.20 8.96
N ALA A 90 -6.00 -5.16 9.16
CA ALA A 90 -7.38 -5.30 9.57
C ALA A 90 -8.31 -5.83 8.45
N ASN A 91 -8.11 -5.38 7.21
CA ASN A 91 -9.02 -5.71 6.10
C ASN A 91 -8.54 -6.90 5.26
N GLU A 92 -7.22 -7.11 5.15
CA GLU A 92 -6.64 -8.12 4.26
C GLU A 92 -5.90 -9.23 5.03
N GLY A 93 -5.82 -9.15 6.35
CA GLY A 93 -5.15 -10.14 7.18
C GLY A 93 -3.64 -10.24 6.95
N VAL A 94 -3.02 -9.13 6.50
CA VAL A 94 -1.58 -9.06 6.25
C VAL A 94 -0.79 -9.28 7.55
N LYS A 95 0.28 -10.06 7.46
CA LYS A 95 1.17 -10.43 8.58
C LYS A 95 2.60 -9.93 8.40
N ASN A 96 3.01 -9.65 7.16
CA ASN A 96 4.32 -9.11 6.84
C ASN A 96 4.18 -8.03 5.76
N VAL A 97 4.89 -6.92 5.94
CA VAL A 97 4.96 -5.84 4.95
C VAL A 97 6.42 -5.57 4.65
N ASP A 98 6.79 -5.70 3.38
CA ASP A 98 8.13 -5.39 2.90
C ASP A 98 8.12 -4.08 2.11
N TYR A 99 9.28 -3.45 1.97
CA TYR A 99 9.47 -2.34 1.05
C TYR A 99 10.82 -2.46 0.34
N PHE A 100 10.92 -1.85 -0.84
CA PHE A 100 12.14 -1.85 -1.62
C PHE A 100 13.01 -0.63 -1.30
N SER A 101 14.25 -0.87 -0.86
CA SER A 101 15.26 0.15 -0.60
C SER A 101 16.65 -0.47 -0.73
N ASN A 102 17.20 -0.47 -1.95
CA ASN A 102 18.42 -1.20 -2.32
C ASN A 102 18.35 -2.69 -1.91
N GLY A 103 17.20 -3.31 -2.20
CA GLY A 103 16.82 -4.65 -1.71
C GLY A 103 15.52 -4.60 -0.90
N TYR A 104 14.87 -5.76 -0.75
CA TYR A 104 13.67 -5.87 0.08
C TYR A 104 14.04 -5.84 1.57
N LYS A 105 13.29 -5.04 2.33
CA LYS A 105 13.41 -4.92 3.78
C LYS A 105 12.03 -5.08 4.40
N SER A 106 11.95 -5.85 5.47
CA SER A 106 10.71 -6.04 6.22
C SER A 106 10.50 -4.90 7.21
N ILE A 107 9.26 -4.42 7.29
CA ILE A 107 8.82 -3.46 8.30
C ILE A 107 8.54 -4.22 9.60
N ASP A 108 9.14 -3.75 10.70
CA ASP A 108 8.88 -4.28 12.04
C ASP A 108 7.48 -3.88 12.52
N LEU A 109 6.52 -4.78 12.38
CA LEU A 109 5.11 -4.53 12.70
C LEU A 109 4.88 -4.23 14.19
N THR A 110 5.81 -4.60 15.08
CA THR A 110 5.70 -4.30 16.52
C THR A 110 5.88 -2.81 16.82
N LYS A 111 6.49 -2.06 15.89
CA LYS A 111 6.71 -0.61 16.00
C LYS A 111 5.60 0.23 15.37
N ILE A 112 4.58 -0.40 14.80
CA ILE A 112 3.47 0.29 14.14
C ILE A 112 2.52 0.86 15.18
N LYS A 113 2.21 2.16 15.07
CA LYS A 113 1.20 2.82 15.91
C LYS A 113 -0.19 2.28 15.55
N GLN A 114 -0.84 1.60 16.47
CA GLN A 114 -2.12 0.89 16.22
C GLN A 114 -3.37 1.79 16.32
N ASP A 115 -3.37 2.81 17.18
CA ASP A 115 -4.56 3.68 17.40
C ASP A 115 -4.49 4.97 16.55
N LEU A 116 -4.93 4.86 15.30
CA LEU A 116 -4.88 5.96 14.32
C LEU A 116 -6.27 6.54 14.01
N LYS A 117 -7.03 6.94 15.05
CA LYS A 117 -8.30 7.72 14.94
C LYS A 117 -8.18 9.02 14.12
N ALA A 118 -6.96 9.41 13.75
CA ALA A 118 -6.70 10.53 12.87
C ALA A 118 -6.95 10.21 11.39
N PHE A 119 -7.21 8.95 11.01
CA PHE A 119 -7.39 8.55 9.62
C PHE A 119 -8.72 7.86 9.34
N THR A 120 -9.26 8.10 8.15
CA THR A 120 -10.39 7.37 7.58
C THR A 120 -10.01 6.87 6.19
N PHE A 121 -10.58 5.72 5.81
CA PHE A 121 -10.36 5.10 4.52
C PHE A 121 -11.67 5.05 3.75
N GLU A 122 -11.65 5.49 2.50
CA GLU A 122 -12.80 5.41 1.61
C GLU A 122 -12.36 4.81 0.28
N GLU A 123 -13.14 3.87 -0.23
CA GLU A 123 -12.86 3.25 -1.52
C GLU A 123 -13.13 4.26 -2.65
N GLY A 124 -12.17 4.37 -3.56
CA GLY A 124 -12.17 5.32 -4.65
C GLY A 124 -10.75 5.77 -5.02
N LEU A 125 -10.64 6.39 -6.19
CA LEU A 125 -9.43 7.11 -6.59
C LEU A 125 -9.72 8.60 -6.54
N ARG A 126 -8.69 9.39 -6.27
CA ARG A 126 -8.79 10.83 -6.49
C ARG A 126 -9.01 11.06 -7.98
N GLU A 127 -10.09 11.76 -8.33
CA GLU A 127 -10.28 12.21 -9.70
C GLU A 127 -9.07 13.07 -10.08
N ASN A 128 -8.29 12.60 -11.04
CA ASN A 128 -7.34 13.47 -11.70
C ASN A 128 -8.19 14.46 -12.50
N ASN A 129 -8.31 15.69 -11.99
CA ASN A 129 -8.70 16.82 -12.82
C ASN A 129 -7.59 17.09 -13.84
N THR A 130 -7.37 16.16 -14.76
CA THR A 130 -6.84 16.48 -16.08
C THR A 130 -8.02 17.03 -16.86
N GLY A 131 -8.30 18.32 -16.64
CA GLY A 131 -9.05 19.09 -17.62
C GLY A 131 -8.28 18.99 -18.94
N LEU A 132 -8.83 18.19 -19.84
CA LEU A 132 -8.59 18.32 -21.28
C LEU A 132 -9.35 19.57 -21.76
#